data_AF-A0A523YX53-F1
#
_entry.id   AF-A0A523YX53-F1
#
_cell.length_a   1.000
_cell.length_b   1.000
_cell.length_c   1.000
_cell.angle_alpha   90.00
_cell.angle_beta   90.00
_cell.angle_gamma   90.00
#
_symmetry.space_group_name_H-M   'P 1'
#
loop_
_entity.id
_entity.type
_entity.pdbx_description
1 polymer ?
#
loop_
_entity_poly.entity_id
_entity_poly.type
_entity_poly.pdbx_seq_one_letter_code
_entity_poly.pdbx_strand_id
1 'polypeptide(L)'
;MPRPIVALVGRPNVGKSTLFNRLAGERLAVVDDKPGTTRDRLVAEAEWNGIIFDIVDTGGIDPTNMSRLEPLSIDSADYISSIRDQAEIAAREADAVLLLVDVESGITPADEEIVEILRKQQRMVAGKLHPPVLLIVNRCDNAKRRAGAAEFYALGMGDPIPISALHGTGTGDLLDQLIETIKPEATLEEPDDESLKIAIVGRPNVGKSSLLNRLLGEERVIVSPIPGTTRDAVDTQLVHHGLPITLIDTAGIRRRGRIEPGVEKYSVLRALKAIERADVVLLLIDAAEGATAQDAHIAGMVIDKMKSVVVLVNKWDLVKKDSYTMNAYTEHVRQILNFLDFVPVLFISAKTGQRVSQVLPAALRVQEERLIRIPTGELNRLLQKALNAHAPPTRKGKRLNILFVSQVRTNPPTFLFHVNNPDLVHFSYSRYLENQIRNEYGFLGTPIRLSFRKRDR
;
A
#
# COMPACT_ATOMS: atom_id res chain seq x y z
N MET A 1 6.01 1.31 12.93
CA MET A 1 4.66 1.92 12.82
C MET A 1 4.28 2.01 11.36
N PRO A 2 3.01 1.75 10.99
CA PRO A 2 2.50 1.97 9.63
C PRO A 2 2.63 3.44 9.23
N ARG A 3 2.69 3.73 7.93
CA ARG A 3 2.82 5.11 7.46
C ARG A 3 1.47 5.80 7.58
N PRO A 4 1.42 7.06 8.04
CA PRO A 4 0.17 7.80 8.01
C PRO A 4 -0.35 7.97 6.58
N ILE A 5 -1.65 7.80 6.38
CA ILE A 5 -2.34 8.05 5.13
C ILE A 5 -3.02 9.42 5.20
N VAL A 6 -2.70 10.30 4.26
CA VAL A 6 -3.23 11.65 4.16
C VAL A 6 -4.09 11.76 2.91
N ALA A 7 -5.40 11.98 3.08
CA ALA A 7 -6.34 12.04 1.96
C ALA A 7 -6.65 13.48 1.55
N LEU A 8 -6.54 13.78 0.25
CA LEU A 8 -7.00 15.04 -0.34
C LEU A 8 -8.48 14.93 -0.69
N VAL A 9 -9.31 15.77 -0.08
CA VAL A 9 -10.76 15.82 -0.30
C VAL A 9 -11.16 17.23 -0.71
N GLY A 10 -12.16 17.35 -1.58
CA GLY A 10 -12.67 18.64 -2.04
C GLY A 10 -13.46 18.47 -3.32
N ARG A 11 -14.28 19.46 -3.68
CA ARG A 11 -15.02 19.42 -4.95
C ARG A 11 -14.06 19.38 -6.16
N PRO A 12 -14.49 18.91 -7.34
CA PRO A 12 -13.70 19.01 -8.57
C PRO A 12 -13.15 20.41 -8.85
N ASN A 13 -11.99 20.45 -9.52
CA ASN A 13 -11.29 21.66 -9.95
C ASN A 13 -10.76 22.62 -8.85
N VAL A 14 -10.85 22.30 -7.55
CA VAL A 14 -10.20 23.10 -6.48
C VAL A 14 -8.68 23.00 -6.44
N GLY A 15 -8.08 22.18 -7.31
CA GLY A 15 -6.62 22.00 -7.41
C GLY A 15 -6.04 20.84 -6.59
N LYS A 16 -6.85 19.82 -6.26
CA LYS A 16 -6.40 18.58 -5.58
C LYS A 16 -5.19 17.94 -6.25
N SER A 17 -5.29 17.63 -7.55
CA SER A 17 -4.20 16.96 -8.27
C SER A 17 -2.96 17.85 -8.41
N THR A 18 -3.12 19.17 -8.45
CA THR A 18 -2.00 20.12 -8.41
C THR A 18 -1.27 20.04 -7.07
N LEU A 19 -2.00 20.02 -5.96
CA LEU A 19 -1.41 19.85 -4.63
C LEU A 19 -0.79 18.46 -4.47
N PHE A 20 -1.49 17.41 -4.90
CA PHE A 20 -0.98 16.03 -4.90
C PHE A 20 0.39 15.92 -5.55
N ASN A 21 0.51 16.40 -6.80
CA ASN A 21 1.77 16.35 -7.54
C ASN A 21 2.88 17.16 -6.85
N ARG A 22 2.53 18.29 -6.23
CA ARG A 22 3.49 19.10 -5.48
C ARG A 22 3.99 18.39 -4.23
N LEU A 23 3.10 17.76 -3.47
CA LEU A 23 3.44 17.09 -2.21
C LEU A 23 4.13 15.73 -2.43
N ALA A 24 3.81 15.02 -3.52
CA ALA A 24 4.47 13.78 -3.92
C ALA A 24 5.96 13.96 -4.27
N GLY A 25 6.38 15.20 -4.60
CA GLY A 25 7.77 15.55 -4.91
C GLY A 25 8.34 14.95 -6.20
N GLU A 26 9.47 15.51 -6.64
CA GLU A 26 10.27 14.99 -7.77
C GLU A 26 11.24 13.89 -7.30
N ARG A 27 10.76 12.70 -6.91
CA ARG A 27 11.59 11.49 -7.03
C ARG A 27 11.37 10.83 -8.39
N LEU A 28 11.72 11.57 -9.45
CA LEU A 28 12.12 11.00 -10.74
C LEU A 28 13.58 10.54 -10.64
N ALA A 29 13.83 9.45 -9.89
CA ALA A 29 15.14 8.79 -9.90
C ALA A 29 15.05 7.36 -9.37
N VAL A 30 14.30 6.49 -10.06
CA VAL A 30 14.81 5.35 -10.84
C VAL A 30 13.62 4.89 -11.67
N VAL A 31 13.75 5.04 -12.98
CA VAL A 31 12.76 4.58 -13.95
C VAL A 31 12.73 3.06 -13.89
N ASP A 32 11.62 2.46 -13.45
CA ASP A 32 11.29 1.09 -13.86
C ASP A 32 10.55 1.25 -15.20
N ASP A 33 11.30 1.16 -16.29
CA ASP A 33 10.81 1.17 -17.67
C ASP A 33 10.11 -0.17 -17.96
N LYS A 34 9.02 -0.46 -17.25
CA LYS A 34 8.05 -1.49 -17.65
C LYS A 34 6.95 -0.85 -18.49
N PRO A 35 6.85 -1.17 -19.79
CA PRO A 35 5.70 -0.80 -20.60
C PRO A 35 4.46 -1.49 -20.02
N GLY A 36 3.49 -0.70 -19.54
CA GLY A 36 2.24 -1.18 -18.94
C GLY A 36 1.76 -0.42 -17.69
N THR A 37 2.54 0.53 -17.16
CA THR A 37 2.24 1.26 -15.91
C THR A 37 1.70 2.67 -16.12
N THR A 38 1.01 2.93 -17.23
CA THR A 38 0.46 4.27 -17.49
C THR A 38 -0.73 4.61 -16.59
N ARG A 39 -0.51 5.63 -15.74
CA ARG A 39 -1.42 6.75 -15.40
C ARG A 39 -2.48 6.65 -14.29
N ASP A 40 -2.40 5.69 -13.36
CA ASP A 40 -3.28 5.68 -12.17
C ASP A 40 -2.50 5.97 -10.88
N ARG A 41 -2.08 7.22 -10.68
CA ARG A 41 -1.35 7.64 -9.45
C ARG A 41 -2.33 8.03 -8.34
N LEU A 42 -3.03 7.04 -7.78
CA LEU A 42 -3.97 7.25 -6.67
C LEU A 42 -3.30 7.52 -5.32
N VAL A 43 -2.06 7.07 -5.17
CA VAL A 43 -1.27 7.16 -3.93
C VAL A 43 0.16 7.54 -4.30
N ALA A 44 0.78 8.43 -3.53
CA ALA A 44 2.19 8.76 -3.63
C ALA A 44 2.85 8.86 -2.25
N GLU A 45 4.16 8.60 -2.17
CA GLU A 45 4.94 8.85 -0.97
C GLU A 45 5.30 10.34 -0.88
N ALA A 46 5.13 10.94 0.29
CA ALA A 46 5.57 12.28 0.61
C ALA A 46 6.43 12.28 1.88
N GLU A 47 7.37 13.21 1.97
CA GLU A 47 8.29 13.36 3.10
C GLU A 47 8.36 14.83 3.52
N TRP A 48 8.20 15.10 4.82
CA TRP A 48 8.42 16.42 5.40
C TRP A 48 9.03 16.31 6.80
N ASN A 49 10.11 17.06 7.06
CA ASN A 49 10.87 17.02 8.33
C ASN A 49 11.18 15.59 8.84
N GLY A 50 11.53 14.68 7.93
CA GLY A 50 11.86 13.28 8.24
C GLY A 50 10.66 12.38 8.55
N ILE A 51 9.43 12.90 8.49
CA ILE A 51 8.19 12.11 8.60
C ILE A 51 7.74 11.74 7.19
N ILE A 52 7.64 10.45 6.94
CA ILE A 52 7.17 9.89 5.66
C ILE A 52 5.70 9.49 5.82
N PHE A 53 4.87 9.92 4.88
CA PHE A 53 3.44 9.61 4.84
C PHE A 53 3.00 9.35 3.40
N ASP A 54 1.91 8.61 3.24
CA ASP A 54 1.31 8.35 1.93
C ASP A 54 0.21 9.40 1.68
N ILE A 55 0.30 10.13 0.57
CA ILE A 55 -0.74 11.07 0.12
C ILE A 55 -1.64 10.41 -0.92
N VAL A 56 -2.93 10.67 -0.83
CA VAL A 56 -3.97 10.03 -1.66
C VAL A 56 -4.87 11.08 -2.31
N ASP A 57 -5.05 11.04 -3.62
CA ASP A 57 -6.06 11.86 -4.32
C ASP A 57 -7.37 11.07 -4.42
N THR A 58 -8.36 11.39 -3.59
CA THR A 58 -9.65 10.68 -3.60
C THR A 58 -10.42 10.88 -4.90
N GLY A 59 -10.13 11.94 -5.65
CA GLY A 59 -10.74 12.21 -6.96
C GLY A 59 -10.43 11.16 -8.02
N GLY A 60 -9.27 10.51 -7.91
CA GLY A 60 -8.87 9.44 -8.82
C GLY A 60 -9.45 8.06 -8.47
N ILE A 61 -9.90 7.84 -7.23
CA ILE A 61 -10.30 6.51 -6.72
C ILE A 61 -11.66 6.07 -7.26
N ASP A 62 -12.43 6.95 -7.89
CA ASP A 62 -13.75 6.63 -8.43
C ASP A 62 -13.66 5.72 -9.68
N PRO A 63 -14.06 4.43 -9.61
CA PRO A 63 -14.03 3.51 -10.75
C PRO A 63 -15.02 3.92 -11.85
N THR A 64 -16.00 4.77 -11.54
CA THR A 64 -16.93 5.31 -12.55
C THR A 64 -16.24 6.32 -13.48
N ASN A 65 -15.14 6.95 -13.04
CA ASN A 65 -14.30 7.80 -13.89
C ASN A 65 -13.33 7.00 -14.77
N MET A 66 -13.03 5.73 -14.45
CA MET A 66 -12.23 4.86 -15.32
C MET A 66 -12.98 4.47 -16.62
N SER A 67 -14.30 4.65 -16.66
CA SER A 67 -15.15 4.24 -17.79
C SER A 67 -15.92 5.40 -18.45
N ARG A 68 -15.85 6.63 -17.91
CA ARG A 68 -16.54 7.79 -18.47
C ARG A 68 -15.52 8.80 -19.01
N LEU A 69 -15.44 8.90 -20.33
CA LEU A 69 -14.60 9.88 -21.05
C LEU A 69 -15.16 11.31 -20.99
N GLU A 70 -16.32 11.53 -20.38
CA GLU A 70 -16.96 12.85 -20.27
C GLU A 70 -17.01 13.33 -18.81
N PRO A 71 -16.61 14.59 -18.53
CA PRO A 71 -16.75 15.17 -17.21
C PRO A 71 -18.24 15.24 -16.83
N LEU A 72 -18.57 14.70 -15.65
CA LEU A 72 -19.89 14.82 -15.05
C LEU A 72 -20.31 16.30 -14.98
N SER A 73 -21.53 16.61 -15.41
CA SER A 73 -22.08 17.95 -15.23
C SER A 73 -22.21 18.24 -13.73
N ILE A 74 -21.92 19.49 -13.36
CA ILE A 74 -21.83 19.98 -11.96
C ILE A 74 -23.13 19.72 -11.17
N ASP A 75 -24.27 19.64 -11.87
CA ASP A 75 -25.60 19.45 -11.27
C ASP A 75 -26.15 18.01 -11.39
N SER A 76 -25.34 17.04 -11.83
CA SER A 76 -25.80 15.65 -11.96
C SER A 76 -25.85 14.94 -10.60
N ALA A 77 -26.85 14.09 -10.38
CA ALA A 77 -26.93 13.24 -9.17
C ALA A 77 -25.69 12.32 -9.02
N ASP A 78 -25.09 11.95 -10.15
CA ASP A 78 -23.84 11.19 -10.22
C ASP A 78 -22.62 11.98 -9.71
N TYR A 79 -22.60 13.31 -9.89
CA TYR A 79 -21.55 14.19 -9.39
C TYR A 79 -21.57 14.29 -7.85
N ILE A 80 -22.75 14.49 -7.27
CA ILE A 80 -22.95 14.59 -5.82
C ILE A 80 -22.60 13.26 -5.14
N SER A 81 -23.04 12.13 -5.71
CA SER A 81 -22.72 10.80 -5.15
C SER A 81 -21.22 10.50 -5.18
N SER A 82 -20.50 10.87 -6.24
CA SER A 82 -19.03 10.72 -6.31
C SER A 82 -18.31 11.52 -5.24
N ILE A 83 -18.70 12.79 -5.03
CA ILE A 83 -18.11 13.64 -3.98
C ILE A 83 -18.36 13.06 -2.60
N ARG A 84 -19.58 12.58 -2.34
CA ARG A 84 -19.94 11.96 -1.07
C ARG A 84 -19.08 10.74 -0.78
N ASP A 85 -18.95 9.84 -1.75
CA ASP A 85 -18.14 8.62 -1.60
C ASP A 85 -16.68 8.95 -1.26
N GLN A 86 -16.10 9.94 -1.93
CA GLN A 86 -14.73 10.38 -1.68
C GLN A 86 -14.51 10.88 -0.25
N ALA A 87 -15.44 11.71 0.25
CA ALA A 87 -15.40 12.23 1.62
C ALA A 87 -15.59 11.12 2.66
N GLU A 88 -16.51 10.18 2.43
CA GLU A 88 -16.72 9.03 3.31
C GLU A 88 -15.50 8.08 3.36
N ILE A 89 -14.86 7.84 2.21
CA ILE A 89 -13.62 7.05 2.13
C ILE A 89 -12.52 7.70 2.97
N ALA A 90 -12.29 9.00 2.75
CA ALA A 90 -11.26 9.74 3.47
C ALA A 90 -11.53 9.75 4.98
N ALA A 91 -12.77 10.01 5.41
CA ALA A 91 -13.11 10.05 6.83
C ALA A 91 -12.94 8.69 7.54
N ARG A 92 -13.10 7.58 6.83
CA ARG A 92 -12.95 6.24 7.43
C ARG A 92 -11.52 5.73 7.42
N GLU A 93 -10.82 5.99 6.32
CA GLU A 93 -9.56 5.31 6.00
C GLU A 93 -8.34 6.22 6.12
N ALA A 94 -8.46 7.55 6.17
CA ALA A 94 -7.30 8.41 6.33
C ALA A 94 -6.90 8.59 7.79
N ASP A 95 -5.63 8.87 8.05
CA ASP A 95 -5.12 9.28 9.36
C ASP A 95 -5.16 10.80 9.54
N ALA A 96 -5.21 11.55 8.42
CA ALA A 96 -5.59 12.96 8.35
C ALA A 96 -6.24 13.28 6.98
N VAL A 97 -7.10 14.28 6.96
CA VAL A 97 -7.78 14.75 5.73
C VAL A 97 -7.37 16.20 5.44
N LEU A 98 -6.97 16.47 4.21
CA LEU A 98 -6.76 17.82 3.69
C LEU A 98 -8.00 18.21 2.88
N LEU A 99 -8.86 19.04 3.45
CA LEU A 99 -10.06 19.55 2.78
C LEU A 99 -9.69 20.78 1.96
N LEU A 100 -9.63 20.64 0.64
CA LEU A 100 -9.30 21.71 -0.29
C LEU A 100 -10.56 22.42 -0.78
N VAL A 101 -10.53 23.74 -0.64
CA VAL A 101 -11.50 24.71 -1.19
C VAL A 101 -10.77 25.74 -2.04
N ASP A 102 -11.50 26.54 -2.81
CA ASP A 102 -10.93 27.51 -3.76
C ASP A 102 -11.38 28.92 -3.40
N VAL A 103 -10.42 29.82 -3.18
CA VAL A 103 -10.72 31.22 -2.85
C VAL A 103 -11.42 31.96 -3.97
N GLU A 104 -11.22 31.56 -5.24
CA GLU A 104 -11.82 32.24 -6.38
C GLU A 104 -13.34 32.00 -6.47
N SER A 105 -13.80 30.83 -6.04
CA SER A 105 -15.22 30.48 -6.06
C SER A 105 -15.98 30.87 -4.79
N GLY A 106 -15.26 31.16 -3.70
CA GLY A 106 -15.86 31.21 -2.37
C GLY A 106 -16.38 29.84 -1.91
N ILE A 107 -17.19 29.85 -0.85
CA ILE A 107 -17.84 28.65 -0.31
C ILE A 107 -18.99 28.23 -1.24
N THR A 108 -19.05 26.95 -1.60
CA THR A 108 -20.13 26.39 -2.41
C THR A 108 -20.95 25.35 -1.63
N PRO A 109 -22.20 25.05 -2.05
CA PRO A 109 -23.01 24.00 -1.41
C PRO A 109 -22.33 22.62 -1.41
N ALA A 110 -21.49 22.34 -2.41
CA ALA A 110 -20.71 21.10 -2.46
C ALA A 110 -19.64 21.05 -1.35
N ASP A 111 -19.04 22.18 -1.00
CA ASP A 111 -18.07 22.26 0.10
C ASP A 111 -18.78 22.04 1.45
N GLU A 112 -19.97 22.62 1.64
CA GLU A 112 -20.80 22.41 2.82
C GLU A 112 -21.22 20.94 2.98
N GLU A 113 -21.63 20.28 1.90
CA GLU A 113 -21.99 18.86 1.94
C GLU A 113 -20.79 17.98 2.32
N ILE A 114 -19.60 18.23 1.75
CA ILE A 114 -18.37 17.51 2.13
C ILE A 114 -18.08 17.68 3.62
N VAL A 115 -18.19 18.92 4.14
CA VAL A 115 -17.98 19.22 5.55
C VAL A 115 -18.95 18.46 6.44
N GLU A 116 -20.23 18.40 6.08
CA GLU A 116 -21.21 17.62 6.82
C GLU A 116 -20.88 16.13 6.86
N ILE A 117 -20.44 15.57 5.74
CA ILE A 117 -20.07 14.15 5.65
C ILE A 117 -18.86 13.86 6.53
N LEU A 118 -17.80 14.67 6.43
CA LEU A 118 -16.60 14.52 7.24
C LEU A 118 -16.95 14.59 8.73
N ARG A 119 -17.75 15.58 9.15
CA ARG A 119 -18.20 15.72 10.55
C ARG A 119 -19.00 14.52 11.04
N LYS A 120 -19.95 14.01 10.24
CA LYS A 120 -20.79 12.86 10.60
C LYS A 120 -19.99 11.57 10.73
N GLN A 121 -18.89 11.42 9.98
CA GLN A 121 -18.05 10.22 9.99
C GLN A 121 -16.86 10.30 10.97
N GLN A 122 -16.47 11.51 11.40
CA GLN A 122 -15.43 11.67 12.41
C GLN A 122 -15.85 11.01 13.73
N ARG A 123 -14.88 10.36 14.37
CA ARG A 123 -15.04 9.65 15.65
C ARG A 123 -14.12 10.24 16.71
N MET A 124 -14.52 10.13 17.97
CA MET A 124 -13.67 10.55 19.08
C MET A 124 -12.62 9.47 19.37
N VAL A 125 -11.34 9.82 19.24
CA VAL A 125 -10.21 8.93 19.53
C VAL A 125 -9.24 9.69 20.42
N ALA A 126 -8.97 9.16 21.63
CA ALA A 126 -8.14 9.82 22.64
C ALA A 126 -8.56 11.30 22.91
N GLY A 127 -9.87 11.56 22.94
CA GLY A 127 -10.42 12.90 23.21
C GLY A 127 -10.32 13.90 22.05
N LYS A 128 -9.88 13.48 20.86
CA LYS A 128 -9.80 14.32 19.64
C LYS A 128 -10.67 13.74 18.52
N LEU A 129 -11.20 14.60 17.65
CA LEU A 129 -11.89 14.16 16.42
C LEU A 129 -10.89 13.50 15.47
N HIS A 130 -11.25 12.33 14.96
CA HIS A 130 -10.42 11.54 14.07
C HIS A 130 -11.21 11.06 12.83
N PRO A 131 -10.65 11.15 11.61
CA PRO A 131 -9.38 11.80 11.31
C PRO A 131 -9.46 13.32 11.50
N PRO A 132 -8.39 13.97 11.96
CA PRO A 132 -8.29 15.42 11.93
C PRO A 132 -8.43 15.92 10.49
N VAL A 133 -9.10 17.06 10.32
CA VAL A 133 -9.33 17.69 9.03
C VAL A 133 -8.63 19.05 9.04
N LEU A 134 -7.76 19.27 8.07
CA LEU A 134 -7.07 20.54 7.83
C LEU A 134 -7.76 21.24 6.66
N LEU A 135 -8.30 22.43 6.89
CA LEU A 135 -8.98 23.23 5.88
C LEU A 135 -7.95 24.03 5.06
N ILE A 136 -7.89 23.77 3.76
CA ILE A 136 -6.92 24.36 2.84
C ILE A 136 -7.64 25.23 1.82
N VAL A 137 -7.32 26.52 1.83
CA VAL A 137 -7.86 27.48 0.85
C VAL A 137 -6.82 27.67 -0.25
N ASN A 138 -7.08 27.11 -1.42
CA ASN A 138 -6.17 27.12 -2.55
C ASN A 138 -6.34 28.37 -3.44
N ARG A 139 -5.40 28.58 -4.38
CA ARG A 139 -5.30 29.73 -5.30
C ARG A 139 -5.09 31.08 -4.62
N CYS A 140 -4.52 31.08 -3.41
CA CYS A 140 -4.14 32.28 -2.66
C CYS A 140 -2.80 32.88 -3.15
N ASP A 141 -2.73 33.20 -4.46
CA ASP A 141 -1.50 33.58 -5.16
C ASP A 141 -1.00 35.01 -4.83
N ASN A 142 -1.85 35.84 -4.19
CA ASN A 142 -1.52 37.20 -3.82
C ASN A 142 -2.15 37.58 -2.46
N ALA A 143 -1.72 38.71 -1.89
CA ALA A 143 -2.14 39.18 -0.57
C ALA A 143 -3.66 39.36 -0.43
N LYS A 144 -4.34 39.87 -1.47
CA LYS A 144 -5.80 40.06 -1.47
C LYS A 144 -6.53 38.71 -1.36
N ARG A 145 -6.09 37.71 -2.13
CA ARG A 145 -6.66 36.36 -2.08
C ARG A 145 -6.36 35.66 -0.76
N ARG A 146 -5.17 35.85 -0.19
CA ARG A 146 -4.87 35.34 1.17
C ARG A 146 -5.80 35.90 2.23
N ALA A 147 -6.09 37.20 2.18
CA ALA A 147 -7.05 37.82 3.08
C ALA A 147 -8.47 37.23 2.92
N GLY A 148 -8.85 36.85 1.69
CA GLY A 148 -10.11 36.18 1.39
C GLY A 148 -10.28 34.80 2.04
N ALA A 149 -9.19 34.15 2.46
CA ALA A 149 -9.28 32.87 3.16
C ALA A 149 -10.06 32.95 4.48
N ALA A 150 -10.18 34.15 5.08
CA ALA A 150 -10.96 34.36 6.31
C ALA A 150 -12.46 34.06 6.14
N GLU A 151 -13.02 34.12 4.93
CA GLU A 151 -14.41 33.73 4.69
C GLU A 151 -14.68 32.26 5.06
N PHE A 152 -13.67 31.40 4.86
CA PHE A 152 -13.80 29.95 5.02
C PHE A 152 -13.86 29.48 6.49
N TYR A 153 -13.66 30.39 7.46
CA TYR A 153 -14.01 30.12 8.86
C TYR A 153 -15.48 29.70 9.02
N ALA A 154 -16.37 30.16 8.13
CA ALA A 154 -17.78 29.80 8.14
C ALA A 154 -18.04 28.29 7.97
N LEU A 155 -17.11 27.54 7.37
CA LEU A 155 -17.19 26.08 7.28
C LEU A 155 -16.99 25.40 8.64
N GLY A 156 -16.39 26.09 9.63
CA GLY A 156 -16.18 25.59 10.99
C GLY A 156 -15.29 24.34 11.06
N MET A 157 -14.25 24.28 10.23
CA MET A 157 -13.30 23.15 10.17
C MET A 157 -11.90 23.56 10.69
N GLY A 158 -11.86 24.45 11.69
CA GLY A 158 -10.63 25.03 12.22
C GLY A 158 -10.12 26.21 11.40
N ASP A 159 -8.84 26.55 11.60
CA ASP A 159 -8.20 27.70 10.97
C ASP A 159 -7.90 27.41 9.48
N PRO A 160 -8.41 28.22 8.53
CA PRO A 160 -8.14 28.04 7.11
C PRO A 160 -6.67 28.31 6.77
N ILE A 161 -6.03 27.38 6.06
CA ILE A 161 -4.63 27.47 5.64
C ILE A 161 -4.58 27.96 4.19
N PRO A 162 -4.18 29.22 3.93
CA PRO A 162 -4.13 29.76 2.58
C PRO A 162 -2.88 29.28 1.84
N ILE A 163 -3.08 28.63 0.68
CA ILE A 163 -1.98 28.13 -0.16
C ILE A 163 -2.15 28.54 -1.63
N SER A 164 -1.04 28.48 -2.35
CA SER A 164 -1.03 28.35 -3.81
C SER A 164 -0.41 27.01 -4.18
N ALA A 165 -1.21 26.01 -4.50
CA ALA A 165 -0.69 24.72 -4.97
C ALA A 165 0.08 24.86 -6.29
N LEU A 166 -0.28 25.84 -7.15
CA LEU A 166 0.42 26.07 -8.41
C LEU A 166 1.81 26.67 -8.19
N HIS A 167 1.91 27.71 -7.35
CA HIS A 167 3.19 28.43 -7.12
C HIS A 167 3.99 27.88 -5.94
N GLY A 168 3.40 27.03 -5.10
CA GLY A 168 4.03 26.41 -3.92
C GLY A 168 4.00 27.26 -2.65
N THR A 169 3.42 28.46 -2.70
CA THR A 169 3.43 29.34 -1.54
C THR A 169 2.45 28.85 -0.47
N GLY A 170 2.88 28.83 0.80
CA GLY A 170 2.06 28.35 1.93
C GLY A 170 1.99 26.82 2.08
N THR A 171 2.55 26.04 1.16
CA THR A 171 2.55 24.57 1.29
C THR A 171 3.52 24.07 2.37
N GLY A 172 4.54 24.85 2.74
CA GLY A 172 5.41 24.54 3.88
C GLY A 172 4.66 24.62 5.20
N ASP A 173 3.97 25.74 5.45
CA ASP A 173 3.14 25.95 6.65
C ASP A 173 2.06 24.86 6.79
N LEU A 174 1.42 24.49 5.67
CA LEU A 174 0.51 23.36 5.60
C LEU A 174 1.19 22.06 6.06
N LEU A 175 2.37 21.75 5.53
CA LEU A 175 3.07 20.52 5.83
C LEU A 175 3.54 20.49 7.29
N ASP A 176 3.99 21.61 7.85
CA ASP A 176 4.34 21.76 9.26
C ASP A 176 3.13 21.44 10.15
N GLN A 177 1.96 22.02 9.87
CA GLN A 177 0.75 21.74 10.65
C GLN A 177 0.25 20.29 10.46
N LEU A 178 0.39 19.74 9.25
CA LEU A 178 0.04 18.35 8.95
C LEU A 178 0.90 17.39 9.76
N ILE A 179 2.22 17.57 9.76
CA ILE A 179 3.12 16.67 10.50
C ILE A 179 2.85 16.71 12.00
N GLU A 180 2.57 17.88 12.58
CA GLU A 180 2.21 18.00 14.00
C GLU A 180 0.93 17.23 14.31
N THR A 181 0.00 17.21 13.36
CA THR A 181 -1.30 16.54 13.48
C THR A 181 -1.18 15.01 13.37
N ILE A 182 -0.33 14.50 12.46
CA ILE A 182 -0.15 13.05 12.23
C ILE A 182 1.01 12.46 13.03
N LYS A 183 1.80 13.29 13.71
CA LYS A 183 2.92 12.82 14.52
C LYS A 183 2.38 11.80 15.52
N PRO A 184 2.97 10.59 15.59
CA PRO A 184 2.60 9.66 16.62
C PRO A 184 2.83 10.36 17.97
N GLU A 185 1.78 10.52 18.78
CA GLU A 185 1.98 10.78 20.21
C GLU A 185 2.92 9.67 20.71
N ALA A 186 3.93 10.05 21.52
CA ALA A 186 4.84 9.11 22.15
C ALA A 186 4.02 8.14 23.00
N THR A 187 3.58 7.07 22.36
CA THR A 187 2.75 6.04 22.95
C THR A 187 3.71 5.24 23.82
N LEU A 188 3.32 5.05 25.09
CA LEU A 188 3.93 4.05 25.95
C LEU A 188 4.11 2.79 25.10
N GLU A 189 5.34 2.29 25.01
CA GLU A 189 5.69 1.12 24.19
C GLU A 189 4.64 0.02 24.46
N GLU A 190 3.69 -0.16 23.53
CA GLU A 190 2.79 -1.29 23.57
C GLU A 190 3.68 -2.54 23.56
N PRO A 191 3.35 -3.59 24.34
CA PRO A 191 4.14 -4.82 24.33
C PRO A 191 4.34 -5.25 22.88
N ASP A 192 5.58 -5.60 22.52
CA ASP A 192 5.92 -5.99 21.16
C ASP A 192 5.00 -7.15 20.76
N ASP A 193 4.05 -6.88 19.86
CA ASP A 193 3.13 -7.88 19.36
C ASP A 193 3.92 -8.82 18.45
N GLU A 194 4.42 -9.91 19.04
CA GLU A 194 5.22 -10.95 18.39
C GLU A 194 4.39 -11.85 17.46
N SER A 195 3.08 -11.60 17.31
CA SER A 195 2.25 -12.40 16.40
C SER A 195 2.63 -12.17 14.94
N LEU A 196 2.56 -13.24 14.14
CA LEU A 196 2.70 -13.12 12.69
C LEU A 196 1.47 -12.40 12.13
N LYS A 197 1.68 -11.23 11.52
CA LYS A 197 0.59 -10.43 10.94
C LYS A 197 0.32 -10.85 9.50
N ILE A 198 -0.89 -11.34 9.24
CA ILE A 198 -1.30 -11.84 7.92
C ILE A 198 -2.48 -11.01 7.40
N ALA A 199 -2.35 -10.43 6.21
CA ALA A 199 -3.47 -9.77 5.52
C ALA A 199 -4.02 -10.65 4.39
N ILE A 200 -5.33 -10.70 4.23
CA ILE A 200 -6.01 -11.35 3.10
C ILE A 200 -6.47 -10.27 2.12
N VAL A 201 -5.82 -10.17 0.96
CA VAL A 201 -6.11 -9.13 -0.05
C VAL A 201 -6.51 -9.75 -1.39
N GLY A 202 -7.12 -8.94 -2.24
CA GLY A 202 -7.60 -9.35 -3.56
C GLY A 202 -8.87 -8.60 -3.95
N ARG A 203 -9.26 -8.71 -5.21
CA ARG A 203 -10.42 -8.02 -5.78
C ARG A 203 -11.75 -8.37 -5.08
N PRO A 204 -12.82 -7.58 -5.22
CA PRO A 204 -14.15 -7.98 -4.77
C PRO A 204 -14.52 -9.39 -5.26
N ASN A 205 -15.29 -10.14 -4.47
CA ASN A 205 -15.87 -11.44 -4.85
C ASN A 205 -14.90 -12.60 -5.17
N VAL A 206 -13.58 -12.43 -5.03
CA VAL A 206 -12.58 -13.52 -5.17
C VAL A 206 -12.64 -14.57 -4.04
N GLY A 207 -13.44 -14.34 -3.00
CA GLY A 207 -13.69 -15.29 -1.91
C GLY A 207 -12.86 -15.08 -0.63
N LYS A 208 -12.40 -13.86 -0.35
CA LYS A 208 -11.70 -13.48 0.89
C LYS A 208 -12.46 -13.89 2.16
N SER A 209 -13.76 -13.58 2.23
CA SER A 209 -14.61 -13.90 3.40
C SER A 209 -14.83 -15.39 3.57
N SER A 210 -14.99 -16.12 2.47
CA SER A 210 -15.05 -17.58 2.49
C SER A 210 -13.76 -18.18 3.02
N LEU A 211 -12.60 -17.65 2.59
CA LEU A 211 -11.30 -18.13 3.08
C LEU A 211 -11.13 -17.84 4.57
N LEU A 212 -11.41 -16.60 5.01
CA LEU A 212 -11.33 -16.20 6.42
C LEU A 212 -12.16 -17.15 7.30
N ASN A 213 -13.43 -17.35 6.97
CA ASN A 213 -14.31 -18.23 7.74
C ASN A 213 -13.81 -19.68 7.75
N ARG A 214 -13.24 -20.15 6.63
CA ARG A 214 -12.70 -21.51 6.54
C ARG A 214 -11.45 -21.67 7.40
N LEU A 215 -10.54 -20.70 7.39
CA LEU A 215 -9.36 -20.70 8.25
C LEU A 215 -9.73 -20.71 9.73
N LEU A 216 -10.72 -19.91 10.13
CA LEU A 216 -11.20 -19.85 11.52
C LEU A 216 -11.96 -21.11 11.97
N GLY A 217 -12.44 -21.93 11.03
CA GLY A 217 -13.14 -23.18 11.29
C GLY A 217 -12.27 -24.44 11.17
N GLU A 218 -10.96 -24.31 10.95
CA GLU A 218 -10.06 -25.47 10.96
C GLU A 218 -9.81 -25.97 12.39
N GLU A 219 -9.81 -27.29 12.58
CA GLU A 219 -9.62 -27.93 13.90
C GLU A 219 -8.36 -27.49 14.66
N ARG A 220 -7.34 -27.03 13.91
CA ARG A 220 -6.02 -26.64 14.43
C ARG A 220 -5.89 -25.14 14.70
N VAL A 221 -6.94 -24.37 14.45
CA VAL A 221 -6.98 -22.92 14.62
C VAL A 221 -7.86 -22.61 15.82
N ILE A 222 -7.28 -21.99 16.83
CA ILE A 222 -7.99 -21.56 18.04
C ILE A 222 -8.08 -20.05 18.03
N VAL A 223 -9.28 -19.49 18.17
CA VAL A 223 -9.47 -18.03 18.25
C VAL A 223 -9.14 -17.57 19.67
N SER A 224 -8.26 -16.57 19.79
CA SER A 224 -7.91 -15.99 21.09
C SER A 224 -9.08 -15.15 21.62
N PRO A 225 -9.53 -15.37 22.87
CA PRO A 225 -10.60 -14.58 23.48
C PRO A 225 -10.07 -13.30 24.15
N ILE A 226 -8.83 -12.87 23.90
CA ILE A 226 -8.24 -11.65 24.48
C ILE A 226 -8.57 -10.45 23.57
N PRO A 227 -9.63 -9.67 23.84
CA PRO A 227 -9.86 -8.42 23.16
C PRO A 227 -8.89 -7.34 23.67
N GLY A 228 -8.19 -6.70 22.74
CA GLY A 228 -7.64 -5.35 22.93
C GLY A 228 -6.24 -5.27 23.53
N THR A 229 -5.27 -4.96 22.68
CA THR A 229 -4.14 -4.05 23.00
C THR A 229 -3.72 -3.18 21.81
N THR A 230 -4.50 -3.10 20.72
CA THR A 230 -4.22 -2.17 19.61
C THR A 230 -5.46 -1.38 19.22
N ARG A 231 -5.23 -0.18 18.70
CA ARG A 231 -6.23 0.84 18.31
C ARG A 231 -7.31 0.37 17.32
N ASP A 232 -7.18 -0.83 16.75
CA ASP A 232 -8.01 -1.37 15.68
C ASP A 232 -8.82 -2.60 16.15
N ALA A 233 -10.07 -2.39 16.56
CA ALA A 233 -11.04 -3.43 16.95
C ALA A 233 -11.51 -4.37 15.79
N VAL A 234 -10.67 -4.54 14.77
CA VAL A 234 -11.01 -5.04 13.42
C VAL A 234 -10.23 -6.31 13.04
N ASP A 235 -9.17 -6.64 13.78
CA ASP A 235 -8.29 -7.77 13.52
C ASP A 235 -8.74 -9.02 14.29
N THR A 236 -8.43 -10.22 13.77
CA THR A 236 -8.74 -11.49 14.45
C THR A 236 -7.44 -12.16 14.88
N GLN A 237 -7.30 -12.40 16.19
CA GLN A 237 -6.18 -13.15 16.74
C GLN A 237 -6.50 -14.65 16.78
N LEU A 238 -5.55 -15.46 16.32
CA LEU A 238 -5.65 -16.92 16.37
C LEU A 238 -4.31 -17.56 16.72
N VAL A 239 -4.38 -18.79 17.19
CA VAL A 239 -3.21 -19.64 17.45
C VAL A 239 -3.26 -20.81 16.48
N HIS A 240 -2.18 -21.00 15.73
CA HIS A 240 -1.99 -22.12 14.82
C HIS A 240 -0.73 -22.88 15.21
N HIS A 241 -0.87 -24.14 15.62
CA HIS A 241 0.26 -24.96 16.10
C HIS A 241 1.10 -24.29 17.22
N GLY A 242 0.45 -23.54 18.11
CA GLY A 242 1.11 -22.83 19.21
C GLY A 242 1.75 -21.49 18.80
N LEU A 243 1.70 -21.12 17.52
CA LEU A 243 2.21 -19.84 17.03
C LEU A 243 1.08 -18.79 17.01
N PRO A 244 1.28 -17.60 17.63
CA PRO A 244 0.32 -16.53 17.57
C PRO A 244 0.30 -15.89 16.18
N ILE A 245 -0.90 -15.74 15.61
CA ILE A 245 -1.14 -15.13 14.30
C ILE A 245 -2.23 -14.07 14.46
N THR A 246 -2.01 -12.89 13.87
CA THR A 246 -3.02 -11.84 13.77
C THR A 246 -3.45 -11.69 12.32
N LEU A 247 -4.72 -12.00 12.04
CA LEU A 247 -5.35 -11.71 10.76
C LEU A 247 -5.79 -10.25 10.72
N ILE A 248 -5.22 -9.48 9.81
CA ILE A 248 -5.41 -8.05 9.67
C ILE A 248 -6.70 -7.73 8.88
N ASP A 249 -7.44 -6.71 9.34
CA ASP A 249 -8.66 -6.15 8.71
C ASP A 249 -9.74 -7.20 8.37
N THR A 250 -10.10 -8.01 9.38
CA THR A 250 -11.10 -9.06 9.23
C THR A 250 -12.54 -8.54 9.20
N ALA A 251 -12.83 -7.39 9.81
CA ALA A 251 -14.18 -6.82 9.77
C ALA A 251 -14.53 -6.25 8.38
N GLY A 252 -13.56 -5.69 7.64
CA GLY A 252 -13.77 -5.28 6.24
C GLY A 252 -14.17 -6.46 5.35
N ILE A 253 -13.59 -7.63 5.61
CA ILE A 253 -13.93 -8.89 4.94
C ILE A 253 -15.33 -9.39 5.35
N ARG A 254 -15.70 -9.31 6.64
CA ARG A 254 -17.00 -9.76 7.16
C ARG A 254 -18.17 -8.86 6.73
N ARG A 255 -17.99 -7.53 6.70
CA ARG A 255 -19.02 -6.57 6.26
C ARG A 255 -19.39 -6.75 4.78
N ARG A 256 -18.43 -7.08 3.92
CA ARG A 256 -18.65 -7.37 2.48
C ARG A 256 -19.47 -8.62 2.19
N GLY A 257 -19.76 -9.47 3.18
CA GLY A 257 -20.69 -10.59 3.04
C GLY A 257 -22.16 -10.16 2.87
N ARG A 258 -22.48 -8.90 3.17
CA ARG A 258 -23.76 -8.25 2.83
C ARG A 258 -23.47 -7.25 1.71
N ILE A 259 -23.99 -7.53 0.52
CA ILE A 259 -23.74 -6.75 -0.69
C ILE A 259 -24.53 -5.44 -0.57
N GLU A 260 -23.88 -4.38 -0.11
CA GLU A 260 -24.36 -3.01 -0.30
C GLU A 260 -23.61 -2.41 -1.51
N PRO A 261 -24.33 -1.94 -2.56
CA PRO A 261 -23.72 -1.24 -3.69
C PRO A 261 -22.96 0.01 -3.22
N GLY A 262 -21.72 0.22 -3.71
CA GLY A 262 -20.87 1.40 -3.38
C GLY A 262 -19.60 1.10 -2.57
N VAL A 263 -19.47 -0.10 -1.97
CA VAL A 263 -18.34 -0.47 -1.08
C VAL A 263 -17.04 -0.86 -1.83
N GLU A 264 -17.07 -0.88 -3.16
CA GLU A 264 -15.91 -1.26 -3.99
C GLU A 264 -14.82 -0.17 -4.03
N LYS A 265 -15.21 1.11 -3.99
CA LYS A 265 -14.30 2.28 -4.00
C LYS A 265 -13.35 2.31 -2.78
N TYR A 266 -13.81 1.77 -1.65
CA TYR A 266 -13.06 1.64 -0.39
C TYR A 266 -11.99 0.54 -0.41
N SER A 267 -11.91 -0.27 -1.47
CA SER A 267 -11.09 -1.50 -1.45
C SER A 267 -9.58 -1.26 -1.48
N VAL A 268 -9.13 -0.21 -2.15
CA VAL A 268 -7.70 -0.01 -2.43
C VAL A 268 -6.97 0.52 -1.20
N LEU A 269 -7.50 1.56 -0.55
CA LEU A 269 -6.91 2.12 0.68
C LEU A 269 -6.96 1.13 1.85
N ARG A 270 -8.05 0.37 1.98
CA ARG A 270 -8.11 -0.73 2.96
C ARG A 270 -7.06 -1.80 2.68
N ALA A 271 -6.93 -2.22 1.42
CA ALA A 271 -5.89 -3.16 1.03
C ALA A 271 -4.50 -2.59 1.36
N LEU A 272 -4.24 -1.32 1.07
CA LEU A 272 -2.98 -0.66 1.40
C LEU A 272 -2.70 -0.67 2.91
N LYS A 273 -3.65 -0.23 3.75
CA LYS A 273 -3.52 -0.29 5.21
C LYS A 273 -3.28 -1.71 5.73
N ALA A 274 -4.01 -2.68 5.19
CA ALA A 274 -3.84 -4.08 5.57
C ALA A 274 -2.44 -4.60 5.17
N ILE A 275 -1.96 -4.27 3.97
CA ILE A 275 -0.62 -4.62 3.47
C ILE A 275 0.45 -4.00 4.37
N GLU A 276 0.33 -2.72 4.72
CA GLU A 276 1.33 -2.05 5.56
C GLU A 276 1.49 -2.67 6.95
N ARG A 277 0.39 -3.14 7.53
CA ARG A 277 0.37 -3.76 8.87
C ARG A 277 0.77 -5.23 8.85
N ALA A 278 0.69 -5.92 7.71
CA ALA A 278 1.02 -7.33 7.58
C ALA A 278 2.53 -7.59 7.41
N ASP A 279 2.99 -8.75 7.85
CA ASP A 279 4.29 -9.32 7.45
C ASP A 279 4.15 -10.15 6.17
N VAL A 280 3.08 -10.94 6.10
CA VAL A 280 2.73 -11.82 4.97
C VAL A 280 1.35 -11.47 4.41
N VAL A 281 1.28 -11.31 3.11
CA VAL A 281 0.05 -11.00 2.37
C VAL A 281 -0.41 -12.23 1.59
N LEU A 282 -1.65 -12.66 1.84
CA LEU A 282 -2.33 -13.68 1.06
C LEU A 282 -3.10 -13.00 -0.08
N LEU A 283 -2.54 -13.02 -1.29
CA LEU A 283 -3.16 -12.44 -2.48
C LEU A 283 -4.10 -13.47 -3.13
N LEU A 284 -5.40 -13.25 -3.05
CA LEU A 284 -6.40 -14.12 -3.64
C LEU A 284 -6.72 -13.72 -5.08
N ILE A 285 -6.68 -14.70 -5.96
CA ILE A 285 -7.06 -14.62 -7.38
C ILE A 285 -8.22 -15.58 -7.62
N ASP A 286 -9.18 -15.18 -8.45
CA ASP A 286 -10.28 -16.04 -8.86
C ASP A 286 -9.85 -16.99 -9.99
N ALA A 287 -9.91 -18.30 -9.74
CA ALA A 287 -9.57 -19.31 -10.73
C ALA A 287 -10.40 -19.21 -12.02
N ALA A 288 -11.68 -18.84 -11.92
CA ALA A 288 -12.58 -18.78 -13.05
C ALA A 288 -12.30 -17.57 -13.96
N GLU A 289 -11.84 -16.46 -13.40
CA GLU A 289 -11.55 -15.24 -14.14
C GLU A 289 -10.09 -15.13 -14.60
N GLY A 290 -9.15 -15.79 -13.91
CA GLY A 290 -7.73 -15.55 -14.17
C GLY A 290 -7.14 -14.44 -13.31
N ALA A 291 -5.82 -14.28 -13.41
CA ALA A 291 -5.17 -13.08 -12.91
C ALA A 291 -5.54 -11.89 -13.82
N THR A 292 -5.88 -10.75 -13.22
CA THR A 292 -6.31 -9.55 -13.93
C THR A 292 -5.34 -8.38 -13.69
N ALA A 293 -5.54 -7.27 -14.41
CA ALA A 293 -4.76 -6.04 -14.19
C ALA A 293 -4.89 -5.50 -12.75
N GLN A 294 -6.07 -5.61 -12.13
CA GLN A 294 -6.28 -5.16 -10.76
C GLN A 294 -5.59 -6.11 -9.74
N ASP A 295 -5.47 -7.40 -10.04
CA ASP A 295 -4.65 -8.32 -9.22
C ASP A 295 -3.16 -7.95 -9.30
N ALA A 296 -2.67 -7.63 -10.51
CA ALA A 296 -1.31 -7.16 -10.73
C ALA A 296 -1.03 -5.82 -10.01
N HIS A 297 -1.99 -4.90 -9.99
CA HIS A 297 -1.88 -3.65 -9.24
C HIS A 297 -1.78 -3.88 -7.73
N ILE A 298 -2.62 -4.75 -7.16
CA ILE A 298 -2.54 -5.12 -5.74
C ILE A 298 -1.21 -5.80 -5.42
N ALA A 299 -0.77 -6.74 -6.26
CA ALA A 299 0.53 -7.38 -6.15
C ALA A 299 1.69 -6.36 -6.17
N GLY A 300 1.62 -5.34 -7.04
CA GLY A 300 2.58 -4.24 -7.08
C GLY A 300 2.69 -3.52 -5.73
N MET A 301 1.55 -3.12 -5.15
CA MET A 301 1.52 -2.47 -3.83
C MET A 301 2.17 -3.31 -2.73
N VAL A 302 1.98 -4.64 -2.75
CA VAL A 302 2.59 -5.57 -1.78
C VAL A 302 4.11 -5.56 -1.88
N ILE A 303 4.65 -5.57 -3.11
CA ILE A 303 6.10 -5.57 -3.35
C ILE A 303 6.71 -4.20 -3.07
N ASP A 304 6.04 -3.11 -3.42
CA ASP A 304 6.50 -1.75 -3.12
C ASP A 304 6.66 -1.53 -1.61
N LYS A 305 5.75 -2.11 -0.81
CA LYS A 305 5.83 -2.11 0.66
C LYS A 305 6.77 -3.19 1.23
N MET A 306 7.49 -3.92 0.37
CA MET A 306 8.43 -4.98 0.73
C MET A 306 7.82 -6.06 1.64
N LYS A 307 6.55 -6.41 1.41
CA LYS A 307 5.86 -7.45 2.18
C LYS A 307 6.04 -8.80 1.53
N SER A 308 6.09 -9.84 2.36
CA SER A 308 6.12 -11.20 1.83
C SER A 308 4.73 -11.60 1.35
N VAL A 309 4.65 -12.49 0.37
CA VAL A 309 3.40 -12.76 -0.33
C VAL A 309 3.26 -14.25 -0.65
N VAL A 310 2.01 -14.72 -0.61
CA VAL A 310 1.58 -16.02 -1.12
C VAL A 310 0.40 -15.78 -2.05
N VAL A 311 0.46 -16.31 -3.27
CA VAL A 311 -0.66 -16.21 -4.21
C VAL A 311 -1.58 -17.41 -4.01
N LEU A 312 -2.87 -17.14 -3.78
CA LEU A 312 -3.91 -18.13 -3.59
C LEU A 312 -4.90 -18.08 -4.77
N VAL A 313 -4.85 -19.07 -5.64
CA VAL A 313 -5.83 -19.25 -6.71
C VAL A 313 -7.05 -19.96 -6.13
N ASN A 314 -8.08 -19.19 -5.80
CA ASN A 314 -9.30 -19.65 -5.14
C ASN A 314 -10.38 -20.05 -6.15
N LYS A 315 -11.43 -20.74 -5.70
CA LYS A 315 -12.51 -21.31 -6.54
C LYS A 315 -12.01 -22.38 -7.51
N TRP A 316 -10.93 -23.07 -7.16
CA TRP A 316 -10.34 -24.15 -7.97
C TRP A 316 -11.28 -25.36 -8.16
N ASP A 317 -12.38 -25.43 -7.40
CA ASP A 317 -13.47 -26.40 -7.62
C ASP A 317 -14.26 -26.13 -8.91
N LEU A 318 -14.28 -24.91 -9.43
CA LEU A 318 -15.03 -24.52 -10.63
C LEU A 318 -14.29 -24.83 -11.94
N VAL A 319 -12.98 -25.02 -11.89
CA VAL A 319 -12.15 -25.29 -13.07
C VAL A 319 -12.24 -26.77 -13.44
N LYS A 320 -12.57 -27.09 -14.69
CA LYS A 320 -12.49 -28.46 -15.23
C LYS A 320 -11.02 -28.86 -15.36
N LYS A 321 -10.69 -30.05 -14.86
CA LYS A 321 -9.29 -30.47 -14.63
C LYS A 321 -8.89 -31.56 -15.61
N ASP A 322 -7.71 -31.40 -16.20
CA ASP A 322 -6.88 -32.45 -16.75
C ASP A 322 -5.51 -32.47 -16.04
N SER A 323 -4.62 -33.39 -16.44
CA SER A 323 -3.29 -33.55 -15.86
C SER A 323 -2.36 -32.33 -16.05
N TYR A 324 -2.67 -31.43 -16.98
CA TYR A 324 -1.81 -30.29 -17.36
C TYR A 324 -2.37 -28.94 -16.91
N THR A 325 -3.64 -28.89 -16.52
CA THR A 325 -4.38 -27.66 -16.21
C THR A 325 -3.69 -26.84 -15.12
N MET A 326 -3.15 -27.47 -14.08
CA MET A 326 -2.49 -26.76 -12.98
C MET A 326 -1.19 -26.09 -13.41
N ASN A 327 -0.39 -26.75 -14.26
CA ASN A 327 0.87 -26.20 -14.76
C ASN A 327 0.60 -25.06 -15.75
N ALA A 328 -0.31 -25.27 -16.71
CA ALA A 328 -0.71 -24.24 -17.66
C ALA A 328 -1.27 -22.99 -16.96
N TYR A 329 -2.08 -23.18 -15.91
CA TYR A 329 -2.60 -22.05 -15.13
C TYR A 329 -1.50 -21.34 -14.34
N THR A 330 -0.57 -22.09 -13.75
CA THR A 330 0.59 -21.52 -13.04
C THR A 330 1.43 -20.66 -13.98
N GLU A 331 1.67 -21.13 -15.21
CA GLU A 331 2.37 -20.37 -16.24
C GLU A 331 1.62 -19.09 -16.62
N HIS A 332 0.30 -19.17 -16.78
CA HIS A 332 -0.54 -17.99 -17.06
C HIS A 332 -0.47 -16.95 -15.93
N VAL A 333 -0.57 -17.38 -14.67
CA VAL A 333 -0.42 -16.49 -13.51
C VAL A 333 0.99 -15.86 -13.50
N ARG A 334 2.03 -16.65 -13.79
CA ARG A 334 3.42 -16.16 -13.87
C ARG A 334 3.66 -15.20 -15.03
N GLN A 335 2.91 -15.29 -16.13
CA GLN A 335 3.01 -14.31 -17.24
C GLN A 335 2.52 -12.93 -16.79
N ILE A 336 1.38 -12.87 -16.10
CA ILE A 336 0.77 -11.62 -15.63
C ILE A 336 1.50 -11.06 -14.41
N LEU A 337 1.91 -11.94 -13.49
CA LEU A 337 2.63 -11.62 -12.27
C LEU A 337 4.12 -11.97 -12.40
N ASN A 338 4.74 -11.62 -13.54
CA ASN A 338 6.13 -11.98 -13.84
C ASN A 338 7.16 -11.43 -12.84
N PHE A 339 6.79 -10.39 -12.09
CA PHE A 339 7.60 -9.79 -11.04
C PHE A 339 7.50 -10.52 -9.69
N LEU A 340 6.68 -11.58 -9.62
CA LEU A 340 6.47 -12.45 -8.47
C LEU A 340 6.92 -13.90 -8.74
N ASP A 341 7.94 -14.09 -9.59
CA ASP A 341 8.44 -15.43 -9.95
C ASP A 341 8.93 -16.26 -8.75
N PHE A 342 9.41 -15.60 -7.69
CA PHE A 342 9.82 -16.16 -6.41
C PHE A 342 8.67 -16.48 -5.45
N VAL A 343 7.41 -16.24 -5.83
CA VAL A 343 6.24 -16.34 -4.94
C VAL A 343 5.57 -17.71 -5.06
N PRO A 344 5.24 -18.38 -3.93
CA PRO A 344 4.48 -19.62 -3.97
C PRO A 344 3.04 -19.37 -4.45
N VAL A 345 2.56 -20.22 -5.36
CA VAL A 345 1.19 -20.23 -5.87
C VAL A 345 0.49 -21.49 -5.34
N LEU A 346 -0.60 -21.31 -4.60
CA LEU A 346 -1.43 -22.40 -4.09
C LEU A 346 -2.82 -22.36 -4.72
N PHE A 347 -3.29 -23.52 -5.16
CA PHE A 347 -4.64 -23.70 -5.68
C PHE A 347 -5.56 -24.22 -4.58
N ILE A 348 -6.59 -23.46 -4.24
CA ILE A 348 -7.49 -23.76 -3.13
C ILE A 348 -8.96 -23.61 -3.53
N SER A 349 -9.84 -24.18 -2.72
CA SER A 349 -11.25 -23.82 -2.72
C SER A 349 -11.69 -23.51 -1.30
N ALA A 350 -11.91 -22.22 -1.01
CA ALA A 350 -12.47 -21.80 0.26
C ALA A 350 -13.89 -22.35 0.50
N LYS A 351 -14.63 -22.64 -0.58
CA LYS A 351 -16.00 -23.18 -0.52
C LYS A 351 -16.00 -24.64 -0.06
N THR A 352 -15.17 -25.49 -0.67
CA THR A 352 -15.13 -26.93 -0.34
C THR A 352 -14.14 -27.26 0.77
N GLY A 353 -13.22 -26.34 1.09
CA GLY A 353 -12.08 -26.57 1.99
C GLY A 353 -10.87 -27.20 1.28
N GLN A 354 -10.92 -27.43 -0.04
CA GLN A 354 -9.82 -28.03 -0.78
C GLN A 354 -8.51 -27.25 -0.56
N ARG A 355 -7.52 -27.92 0.05
CA ARG A 355 -6.15 -27.42 0.31
C ARG A 355 -6.06 -26.15 1.15
N VAL A 356 -7.13 -25.74 1.83
CA VAL A 356 -7.10 -24.55 2.71
C VAL A 356 -6.14 -24.73 3.89
N SER A 357 -5.99 -25.96 4.39
CA SER A 357 -5.05 -26.29 5.47
C SER A 357 -3.57 -26.08 5.12
N GLN A 358 -3.24 -25.85 3.85
CA GLN A 358 -1.88 -25.53 3.40
C GLN A 358 -1.57 -24.03 3.44
N VAL A 359 -2.59 -23.17 3.61
CA VAL A 359 -2.44 -21.71 3.51
C VAL A 359 -1.62 -21.13 4.65
N LEU A 360 -1.95 -21.44 5.92
CA LEU A 360 -1.18 -20.94 7.07
C LEU A 360 0.24 -21.52 7.12
N PRO A 361 0.47 -22.84 6.88
CA PRO A 361 1.83 -23.37 6.74
C PRO A 361 2.67 -22.68 5.67
N ALA A 362 2.07 -22.34 4.52
CA ALA A 362 2.79 -21.61 3.48
C ALA A 362 3.13 -20.18 3.90
N ALA A 363 2.21 -19.48 4.59
CA ALA A 363 2.48 -18.16 5.13
C ALA A 363 3.62 -18.17 6.16
N LEU A 364 3.61 -19.16 7.06
CA LEU A 364 4.68 -19.37 8.05
C LEU A 364 6.03 -19.62 7.39
N ARG A 365 6.09 -20.52 6.39
CA ARG A 365 7.31 -20.79 5.63
C ARG A 365 7.86 -19.52 4.97
N VAL A 366 6.98 -18.72 4.36
CA VAL A 366 7.38 -17.46 3.73
C VAL A 366 7.89 -16.44 4.75
N GLN A 367 7.33 -16.43 5.97
CA GLN A 367 7.85 -15.62 7.07
C GLN A 367 9.23 -16.11 7.55
N GLU A 368 9.45 -17.42 7.65
CA GLU A 368 10.76 -17.98 8.00
C GLU A 368 11.83 -17.56 6.97
N GLU A 369 11.51 -17.69 5.69
CA GLU A 369 12.35 -17.24 4.56
C GLU A 369 12.68 -15.74 4.65
N ARG A 370 11.71 -14.93 5.10
CA ARG A 370 11.91 -13.50 5.34
C ARG A 370 12.95 -13.23 6.41
N LEU A 371 13.00 -14.04 7.46
CA LEU A 371 13.86 -13.79 8.61
C LEU A 371 15.28 -14.36 8.48
N ILE A 372 15.60 -15.02 7.35
CA ILE A 372 16.94 -15.58 7.09
C ILE A 372 18.03 -14.51 7.24
N ARG A 373 19.05 -14.82 8.04
CA ARG A 373 20.29 -14.04 8.20
C ARG A 373 21.47 -14.79 7.57
N ILE A 374 22.06 -14.20 6.54
CA ILE A 374 23.23 -14.72 5.85
C ILE A 374 24.50 -14.11 6.46
N PRO A 375 25.48 -14.92 6.90
CA PRO A 375 26.77 -14.42 7.37
C PRO A 375 27.50 -13.63 6.28
N THR A 376 28.15 -12.51 6.65
CA THR A 376 28.85 -11.63 5.71
C THR A 376 29.94 -12.37 4.91
N GLY A 377 30.67 -13.30 5.53
CA GLY A 377 31.70 -14.07 4.84
C GLY A 377 31.14 -14.95 3.72
N GLU A 378 30.03 -15.63 3.99
CA GLU A 378 29.30 -16.43 3.01
C GLU A 378 28.77 -15.59 1.84
N LEU A 379 28.13 -14.47 2.16
CA LEU A 379 27.58 -13.57 1.15
C LEU A 379 28.68 -12.98 0.24
N ASN A 380 29.87 -12.71 0.78
CA ASN A 380 31.00 -12.26 -0.02
C ASN A 380 31.60 -13.38 -0.89
N ARG A 381 31.59 -14.64 -0.43
CA ARG A 381 31.97 -15.79 -1.29
C ARG A 381 31.01 -15.94 -2.47
N LEU A 382 29.69 -15.82 -2.22
CA LEU A 382 28.69 -15.81 -3.29
C LEU A 382 28.93 -14.65 -4.27
N LEU A 383 29.18 -13.44 -3.76
CA LEU A 383 29.49 -12.28 -4.60
C LEU A 383 30.71 -12.54 -5.49
N GLN A 384 31.81 -13.07 -4.95
CA GLN A 384 33.01 -13.37 -5.74
C GLN A 384 32.73 -14.40 -6.84
N LYS A 385 31.98 -15.47 -6.52
CA LYS A 385 31.53 -16.47 -7.50
C LYS A 385 30.70 -15.82 -8.62
N ALA A 386 29.78 -14.93 -8.27
CA ALA A 386 28.95 -14.19 -9.22
C ALA A 386 29.76 -13.25 -10.11
N LEU A 387 30.68 -12.46 -9.54
CA LEU A 387 31.55 -11.54 -10.28
C LEU A 387 32.46 -12.29 -11.28
N ASN A 388 32.94 -13.48 -10.92
CA ASN A 388 33.75 -14.33 -11.78
C ASN A 388 32.95 -14.95 -12.93
N ALA A 389 31.71 -15.38 -12.66
CA ALA A 389 30.83 -15.95 -13.67
C ALA A 389 30.32 -14.88 -14.66
N HIS A 390 30.01 -13.68 -14.16
CA HIS A 390 29.52 -12.58 -14.99
C HIS A 390 30.06 -11.24 -14.48
N ALA A 391 31.08 -10.72 -15.16
CA ALA A 391 31.72 -9.47 -14.78
C ALA A 391 30.79 -8.25 -14.94
N PRO A 392 30.90 -7.22 -14.07
CA PRO A 392 30.11 -6.01 -14.20
C PRO A 392 30.35 -5.27 -15.53
N PRO A 393 29.29 -4.72 -16.16
CA PRO A 393 29.44 -3.97 -17.39
C PRO A 393 30.23 -2.67 -17.17
N THR A 394 30.94 -2.23 -18.22
CA THR A 394 31.63 -0.93 -18.23
C THR A 394 30.67 0.14 -18.74
N ARG A 395 30.56 1.27 -18.04
CA ARG A 395 29.67 2.38 -18.42
C ARG A 395 30.45 3.69 -18.44
N LYS A 396 30.37 4.44 -19.55
CA LYS A 396 31.10 5.70 -19.76
C LYS A 396 32.62 5.57 -19.48
N GLY A 397 33.23 4.46 -19.91
CA GLY A 397 34.66 4.17 -19.69
C GLY A 397 35.05 3.85 -18.24
N LYS A 398 34.09 3.79 -17.30
CA LYS A 398 34.32 3.42 -15.90
C LYS A 398 33.74 2.04 -15.61
N ARG A 399 34.53 1.20 -14.93
CA ARG A 399 34.11 -0.13 -14.48
C ARG A 399 33.43 -0.04 -13.11
N LEU A 400 32.30 -0.73 -12.95
CA LEU A 400 31.69 -0.94 -11.64
C LEU A 400 32.58 -1.89 -10.83
N ASN A 401 33.04 -1.43 -9.68
CA ASN A 401 33.77 -2.26 -8.72
C ASN A 401 32.90 -2.46 -7.49
N ILE A 402 32.51 -3.70 -7.24
CA ILE A 402 31.79 -4.12 -6.03
C ILE A 402 32.84 -4.67 -5.06
N LEU A 403 33.00 -4.00 -3.93
CA LEU A 403 34.07 -4.28 -2.97
C LEU A 403 33.68 -5.42 -2.03
N PHE A 404 32.52 -5.29 -1.41
CA PHE A 404 31.95 -6.28 -0.53
C PHE A 404 30.44 -6.04 -0.37
N VAL A 405 29.76 -7.03 0.20
CA VAL A 405 28.33 -6.99 0.49
C VAL A 405 28.06 -7.47 1.92
N SER A 406 27.04 -6.92 2.57
CA SER A 406 26.55 -7.40 3.87
C SER A 406 25.03 -7.37 3.92
N GLN A 407 24.41 -8.25 4.70
CA GLN A 407 22.99 -8.15 5.02
C GLN A 407 22.81 -7.28 6.27
N VAL A 408 22.19 -6.11 6.11
CA VAL A 408 22.03 -5.11 7.17
C VAL A 408 20.69 -5.21 7.91
N ARG A 409 19.71 -5.89 7.31
CA ARG A 409 18.35 -6.09 7.87
C ARG A 409 17.77 -7.41 7.38
N THR A 410 16.98 -8.08 8.23
CA THR A 410 16.25 -9.31 7.89
C THR A 410 14.77 -9.06 7.57
N ASN A 411 14.09 -8.11 8.23
CA ASN A 411 12.68 -7.81 7.93
C ASN A 411 12.48 -6.36 7.44
N PRO A 412 12.46 -6.07 6.12
CA PRO A 412 12.70 -6.98 5.01
C PRO A 412 14.21 -7.26 4.79
N PRO A 413 14.56 -8.37 4.10
CA PRO A 413 15.95 -8.69 3.79
C PRO A 413 16.58 -7.56 2.98
N THR A 414 17.61 -6.93 3.55
CA THR A 414 18.29 -5.80 2.90
C THR A 414 19.77 -6.08 2.80
N PHE A 415 20.27 -6.11 1.57
CA PHE A 415 21.66 -6.35 1.22
C PHE A 415 22.31 -5.04 0.79
N LEU A 416 23.32 -4.62 1.53
CA LEU A 416 24.11 -3.42 1.27
C LEU A 416 25.39 -3.80 0.54
N PHE A 417 25.51 -3.36 -0.71
CA PHE A 417 26.69 -3.48 -1.54
C PHE A 417 27.50 -2.19 -1.47
N HIS A 418 28.79 -2.33 -1.14
CA HIS A 418 29.73 -1.22 -1.19
C HIS A 418 30.41 -1.20 -2.56
N VAL A 419 30.18 -0.11 -3.29
CA VAL A 419 30.66 0.06 -4.66
C VAL A 419 31.53 1.31 -4.80
N ASN A 420 32.28 1.40 -5.89
CA ASN A 420 33.04 2.61 -6.22
C ASN A 420 32.14 3.78 -6.65
N ASN A 421 31.05 3.50 -7.37
CA ASN A 421 30.05 4.48 -7.75
C ASN A 421 28.68 3.80 -7.97
N PRO A 422 27.66 4.13 -7.16
CA PRO A 422 26.29 3.60 -7.32
C PRO A 422 25.68 3.85 -8.71
N ASP A 423 25.99 4.97 -9.37
CA ASP A 423 25.42 5.32 -10.68
C ASP A 423 25.85 4.38 -11.82
N LEU A 424 26.90 3.58 -11.57
CA LEU A 424 27.39 2.58 -12.52
C LEU A 424 26.60 1.26 -12.43
N VAL A 425 25.77 1.08 -11.40
CA VAL A 425 24.96 -0.12 -11.24
C VAL A 425 23.77 -0.06 -12.18
N HIS A 426 23.79 -0.87 -13.22
CA HIS A 426 22.65 -1.03 -14.12
C HIS A 426 21.62 -1.99 -13.51
N PHE A 427 20.33 -1.74 -13.74
CA PHE A 427 19.24 -2.55 -13.17
C PHE A 427 19.37 -4.03 -13.52
N SER A 428 19.82 -4.36 -14.73
CA SER A 428 20.01 -5.76 -15.16
C SER A 428 21.07 -6.47 -14.33
N TYR A 429 22.14 -5.77 -13.93
CA TYR A 429 23.18 -6.33 -13.09
C TYR A 429 22.72 -6.45 -11.63
N SER A 430 21.92 -5.49 -11.15
CA SER A 430 21.25 -5.60 -9.85
C SER A 430 20.33 -6.84 -9.80
N ARG A 431 19.51 -7.07 -10.83
CA ARG A 431 18.67 -8.28 -10.93
C ARG A 431 19.49 -9.56 -11.02
N TYR A 432 20.61 -9.53 -11.74
CA TYR A 432 21.54 -10.66 -11.76
C TYR A 432 22.04 -11.01 -10.36
N LEU A 433 22.48 -10.02 -9.58
CA LEU A 433 22.93 -10.24 -8.20
C LEU A 433 21.81 -10.73 -7.28
N GLU A 434 20.61 -10.18 -7.42
CA GLU A 434 19.42 -10.68 -6.71
C GLU A 434 19.16 -12.16 -7.02
N ASN A 435 19.18 -12.54 -8.30
CA ASN A 435 18.98 -13.93 -8.71
C ASN A 435 20.06 -14.85 -8.16
N GLN A 436 21.32 -14.41 -8.08
CA GLN A 436 22.38 -15.20 -7.45
C GLN A 436 22.10 -15.44 -5.96
N ILE A 437 21.63 -14.43 -5.22
CA ILE A 437 21.23 -14.56 -3.81
C ILE A 437 20.07 -15.53 -3.68
N ARG A 438 19.02 -15.39 -4.51
CA ARG A 438 17.84 -16.26 -4.47
C ARG A 438 18.17 -17.71 -4.82
N ASN A 439 19.02 -17.95 -5.81
CA ASN A 439 19.40 -19.29 -6.23
C ASN A 439 20.17 -20.05 -5.13
N GLU A 440 20.99 -19.35 -4.34
CA GLU A 440 21.80 -19.96 -3.28
C GLU A 440 21.02 -20.08 -1.95
N TYR A 441 20.23 -19.07 -1.59
CA TYR A 441 19.61 -18.94 -0.26
C TYR A 441 18.08 -18.94 -0.23
N GLY A 442 17.41 -18.95 -1.38
CA GLY A 442 15.95 -18.95 -1.45
C GLY A 442 15.34 -17.54 -1.37
N PHE A 443 14.68 -17.22 -0.26
CA PHE A 443 13.73 -16.10 -0.10
C PHE A 443 12.39 -16.34 -0.82
N LEU A 444 11.87 -17.57 -0.71
CA LEU A 444 10.56 -17.94 -1.25
C LEU A 444 9.48 -17.00 -0.69
N GLY A 445 8.69 -16.40 -1.58
CA GLY A 445 7.62 -15.47 -1.22
C GLY A 445 8.09 -14.13 -0.64
N THR A 446 9.39 -13.87 -0.52
CA THR A 446 9.91 -12.65 0.11
C THR A 446 10.67 -11.76 -0.88
N PRO A 447 10.32 -10.47 -1.00
CA PRO A 447 11.12 -9.51 -1.77
C PRO A 447 12.43 -9.20 -1.03
N ILE A 448 13.54 -9.12 -1.77
CA ILE A 448 14.84 -8.71 -1.24
C ILE A 448 15.20 -7.30 -1.72
N ARG A 449 15.76 -6.48 -0.82
CA ARG A 449 16.19 -5.12 -1.14
C ARG A 449 17.69 -5.10 -1.37
N LEU A 450 18.13 -4.68 -2.55
CA LEU A 450 19.54 -4.39 -2.81
C LEU A 450 19.76 -2.88 -2.70
N SER A 451 20.72 -2.48 -1.86
CA SER A 451 21.15 -1.09 -1.71
C SER A 451 22.60 -0.97 -2.11
N PHE A 452 22.93 0.04 -2.91
CA PHE A 452 24.30 0.29 -3.37
C PHE A 452 24.77 1.62 -2.80
N ARG A 453 25.86 1.60 -2.02
CA ARG A 453 26.46 2.81 -1.48
C ARG A 453 27.90 2.95 -1.94
N LYS A 454 28.28 4.20 -2.19
CA LYS A 454 29.68 4.54 -2.38
C LYS A 454 30.40 4.27 -1.06
N ARG A 455 31.55 3.60 -1.12
CA ARG A 455 32.42 3.48 0.04
C ARG A 455 33.04 4.86 0.33
N ASP A 456 32.73 5.42 1.50
CA ASP A 456 33.48 6.54 2.04
C ASP A 456 34.89 6.05 2.37
N ARG A 457 35.89 6.85 1.97
CA ARG A 457 37.31 6.47 2.00
C ARG A 457 37.79 6.22 3.42
#